data_AF-A0A660MNR1-F1
#
_entry.id   AF-A0A660MNR1-F1
#
_cell.length_a   1.000
_cell.length_b   1.000
_cell.length_c   1.000
_cell.angle_alpha   90.00
_cell.angle_beta   90.00
_cell.angle_gamma   90.00
#
_symmetry.space_group_name_H-M   'P 1'
#
loop_
_entity.id
_entity.type
_entity.pdbx_description
1 polymer ?
#
loop_
_entity_poly.entity_id
_entity_poly.type
_entity_poly.pdbx_seq_one_letter_code
_entity_poly.pdbx_strand_id
1 'polypeptide(L)'
;PARPNQVIASSFSEFSAPPLAGKIAAARPVFLNESERAQLAAAVARHLGEPFHLTARDQSPRYCTTIIYDALIALRPATAARWHHIDLPLLAGDYLFPQALAELPGLEWLP
;
A
#
# COMPACT_ATOMS: atom_id res chain seq x y z
N PRO A 1 6.49 3.12 -18.04
CA PRO A 1 7.43 2.27 -17.28
C PRO A 1 8.07 1.21 -18.20
N ALA A 2 9.38 0.95 -18.06
CA ALA A 2 10.10 -0.02 -18.90
C ALA A 2 9.67 -1.49 -18.67
N ARG A 3 9.05 -1.79 -17.53
CA ARG A 3 8.46 -3.10 -17.22
C ARG A 3 7.04 -2.91 -16.65
N PRO A 4 5.97 -3.24 -17.40
CA PRO A 4 4.60 -3.13 -16.92
C PRO A 4 4.28 -4.23 -15.90
N ASN A 5 3.21 -4.02 -15.12
CA ASN A 5 2.58 -5.04 -14.25
C ASN A 5 3.46 -5.63 -13.13
N GLN A 6 4.36 -4.82 -12.57
CA GLN A 6 5.19 -5.21 -11.43
C GLN A 6 5.33 -4.06 -10.43
N VAL A 7 5.79 -4.37 -9.23
CA VAL A 7 6.24 -3.36 -8.27
C VAL A 7 7.49 -2.68 -8.83
N ILE A 8 7.49 -1.34 -8.82
CA ILE A 8 8.58 -0.51 -9.28
C ILE A 8 8.92 0.54 -8.23
N ALA A 9 10.17 1.01 -8.25
CA ALA A 9 10.57 2.23 -7.57
C ALA A 9 10.56 3.36 -8.60
N SER A 10 9.87 4.44 -8.29
CA SER A 10 9.90 5.69 -9.06
C SER A 10 10.37 6.81 -8.14
N SER A 11 11.07 7.80 -8.69
CA SER A 11 11.29 9.05 -7.97
C SER A 11 9.96 9.72 -7.65
N PHE A 12 9.95 10.57 -6.61
CA PHE A 12 8.75 11.34 -6.30
C PHE A 12 8.34 12.25 -7.47
N SER A 13 9.30 12.85 -8.19
CA SER A 13 9.02 13.68 -9.37
C SER A 13 8.36 12.91 -10.51
N GLU A 14 8.76 11.66 -10.76
CA GLU A 14 8.11 10.81 -11.77
C GLU A 14 6.71 10.40 -11.32
N PHE A 15 6.56 9.99 -10.06
CA PHE A 15 5.27 9.60 -9.49
C PHE A 15 4.26 10.77 -9.48
N SER A 16 4.74 11.97 -9.19
CA SER A 16 3.95 13.21 -9.09
C SER A 16 3.79 13.96 -10.40
N ALA A 17 4.28 13.43 -11.51
CA ALA A 17 4.22 14.11 -12.80
C ALA A 17 2.75 14.43 -13.16
N PRO A 18 2.43 15.65 -13.64
CA PRO A 18 1.04 16.06 -13.92
C PRO A 18 0.24 15.11 -14.82
N PRO A 19 0.83 14.42 -15.82
CA PRO A 19 0.10 13.42 -16.62
C PRO A 19 -0.35 12.17 -15.85
N LEU A 20 0.25 11.88 -14.68
CA LEU A 20 -0.01 10.68 -13.88
C LEU A 20 -0.83 10.97 -12.62
N ALA A 21 -0.61 12.12 -11.99
CA ALA A 21 -1.28 12.50 -10.76
C ALA A 21 -1.78 13.95 -10.84
N GLY A 22 -3.11 14.13 -10.80
CA GLY A 22 -3.71 15.48 -10.75
C GLY A 22 -3.67 16.11 -9.35
N LYS A 23 -3.62 15.29 -8.30
CA LYS A 23 -3.50 15.70 -6.89
C LYS A 23 -2.73 14.64 -6.12
N ILE A 24 -2.05 15.07 -5.07
CA ILE A 24 -1.24 14.21 -4.20
C ILE A 24 -1.55 14.56 -2.76
N ALA A 25 -1.60 13.54 -1.92
CA ALA A 25 -1.65 13.67 -0.48
C ALA A 25 -0.62 12.71 0.12
N ALA A 26 -0.01 13.11 1.22
CA ALA A 26 0.91 12.28 1.98
C ALA A 26 0.44 12.21 3.43
N ALA A 27 0.52 11.02 4.02
CA ALA A 27 0.23 10.81 5.43
C ALA A 27 1.42 10.12 6.09
N ARG A 28 1.66 10.46 7.36
CA ARG A 28 2.71 9.88 8.19
C ARG A 28 2.07 9.09 9.35
N PRO A 29 2.42 7.81 9.54
CA PRO A 29 2.01 7.06 10.73
C PRO A 29 2.84 7.48 11.93
N VAL A 30 2.29 8.34 12.79
CA VAL A 30 3.03 8.88 13.95
C VAL A 30 3.21 7.87 15.09
N PHE A 31 2.49 6.75 15.02
CA PHE A 31 2.65 5.59 15.91
C PHE A 31 3.87 4.70 15.56
N LEU A 32 4.56 5.00 14.46
CA LEU A 32 5.85 4.41 14.10
C LEU A 32 6.97 5.40 14.34
N ASN A 33 8.03 4.97 15.01
CA ASN A 33 9.27 5.75 15.11
C ASN A 33 10.05 5.73 13.78
N GLU A 34 11.14 6.50 13.70
CA GLU A 34 11.94 6.61 12.46
C GLU A 34 12.53 5.27 12.00
N SER A 35 13.07 4.48 12.92
CA SER A 35 13.61 3.15 12.60
C SER A 35 12.54 2.22 12.05
N GLU A 36 11.35 2.23 12.64
CA GLU A 36 10.23 1.39 12.19
C GLU A 36 9.71 1.83 10.82
N ARG A 37 9.66 3.14 10.54
CA ARG A 37 9.33 3.64 9.20
C ARG A 37 10.36 3.20 8.16
N ALA A 38 11.64 3.24 8.50
CA ALA A 38 12.71 2.76 7.62
C ALA A 38 12.61 1.24 7.39
N GLN A 39 12.32 0.46 8.43
CA GLN A 39 12.11 -0.98 8.34
C GLN A 39 10.90 -1.33 7.46
N LEU A 40 9.79 -0.61 7.60
CA LEU A 40 8.60 -0.75 6.76
C LEU A 40 8.95 -0.46 5.30
N ALA A 41 9.60 0.67 5.03
CA ALA A 41 10.01 1.03 3.67
C ALA A 41 10.95 -0.02 3.04
N ALA A 42 11.92 -0.52 3.82
CA ALA A 42 12.81 -1.59 3.37
C ALA A 42 12.05 -2.91 3.11
N ALA A 43 11.04 -3.24 3.92
CA ALA A 43 10.21 -4.42 3.71
C ALA A 43 9.40 -4.32 2.41
N VAL A 44 8.76 -3.18 2.17
CA VAL A 44 8.04 -2.91 0.91
C VAL A 44 8.99 -2.99 -0.29
N ALA A 45 10.20 -2.44 -0.17
CA ALA A 45 11.19 -2.46 -1.25
C ALA A 45 11.67 -3.87 -1.66
N ARG A 46 11.51 -4.89 -0.80
CA ARG A 46 11.84 -6.29 -1.18
C ARG A 46 10.92 -6.85 -2.26
N HIS A 47 9.75 -6.26 -2.46
CA HIS A 47 8.81 -6.67 -3.50
C HIS A 47 9.14 -6.10 -4.88
N LEU A 48 10.18 -5.26 -5.02
CA LEU A 48 10.56 -4.67 -6.30
C LEU A 48 10.79 -5.76 -7.37
N GLY A 49 10.11 -5.61 -8.51
CA GLY A 49 10.15 -6.59 -9.60
C GLY A 49 9.10 -7.69 -9.50
N GLU A 50 8.44 -7.88 -8.36
CA GLU A 50 7.39 -8.88 -8.23
C GLU A 50 6.12 -8.46 -9.01
N PRO A 51 5.39 -9.43 -9.60
CA PRO A 51 4.21 -9.16 -10.42
C PRO A 51 3.04 -8.63 -9.58
N PHE A 52 2.29 -7.70 -10.17
CA PHE A 52 1.05 -7.19 -9.60
C PHE A 52 -0.05 -8.26 -9.64
N HIS A 53 -0.59 -8.62 -8.48
CA HIS A 53 -1.66 -9.60 -8.33
C HIS A 53 -2.87 -8.94 -7.65
N LEU A 54 -3.89 -8.59 -8.43
CA LEU A 54 -5.18 -8.14 -7.90
C LEU A 54 -6.09 -9.34 -7.66
N THR A 55 -6.03 -9.88 -6.44
CA THR A 55 -6.84 -11.00 -5.99
C THR A 55 -7.40 -10.73 -4.60
N ALA A 56 -8.35 -11.55 -4.17
CA ALA A 56 -8.92 -11.47 -2.82
C ALA A 56 -7.87 -11.81 -1.74
N ARG A 57 -8.14 -11.39 -0.51
CA ARG A 57 -7.25 -11.56 0.67
C ARG A 57 -6.70 -12.98 0.85
N ASP A 58 -7.51 -13.99 0.58
CA ASP A 58 -7.17 -15.41 0.74
C ASP A 58 -6.33 -15.99 -0.42
N GLN A 59 -6.07 -15.20 -1.46
CA GLN A 59 -5.40 -15.62 -2.70
C GLN A 59 -4.04 -14.94 -2.91
N SER A 60 -3.32 -14.66 -1.82
CA SER A 60 -1.98 -14.04 -1.85
C SER A 60 -1.89 -12.75 -2.69
N PRO A 61 -2.67 -11.72 -2.34
CA PRO A 61 -2.74 -10.49 -3.12
C PRO A 61 -1.43 -9.69 -3.07
N ARG A 62 -1.07 -9.07 -4.20
CA ARG A 62 0.08 -8.16 -4.30
C ARG A 62 -0.29 -6.91 -5.09
N TYR A 63 -0.84 -5.93 -4.39
CA TYR A 63 -1.11 -4.60 -4.92
C TYR A 63 -0.68 -3.53 -3.92
N CYS A 64 -0.79 -2.26 -4.31
CA CYS A 64 -0.17 -1.13 -3.60
C CYS A 64 -0.47 -1.09 -2.10
N THR A 65 -1.68 -1.39 -1.67
CA THR A 65 -2.07 -1.36 -0.26
C THR A 65 -1.68 -2.62 0.50
N THR A 66 -1.66 -3.81 -0.13
CA THR A 66 -1.33 -5.06 0.56
C THR A 66 0.15 -5.13 0.92
N ILE A 67 1.04 -4.73 0.01
CA ILE A 67 2.49 -4.72 0.31
C ILE A 67 2.83 -3.75 1.45
N ILE A 68 2.08 -2.65 1.59
CA ILE A 68 2.24 -1.70 2.70
C ILE A 68 1.64 -2.28 4.00
N TYR A 69 0.43 -2.84 3.91
CA TYR A 69 -0.27 -3.38 5.07
C TYR A 69 0.45 -4.58 5.67
N ASP A 70 0.91 -5.52 4.85
CA ASP A 70 1.61 -6.72 5.30
C ASP A 70 2.93 -6.36 6.02
N ALA A 71 3.68 -5.39 5.47
CA ALA A 71 4.86 -4.83 6.12
C ALA A 71 4.52 -4.13 7.45
N LEU A 72 3.37 -3.43 7.49
CA LEU A 72 2.90 -2.72 8.68
C LEU A 72 2.50 -3.68 9.80
N ILE A 73 1.69 -4.70 9.52
CA ILE A 73 1.24 -5.66 10.55
C ILE A 73 2.38 -6.56 11.04
N ALA A 74 3.41 -6.79 10.23
CA ALA A 74 4.62 -7.47 10.69
C ALA A 74 5.36 -6.68 11.79
N LEU A 75 5.31 -5.35 11.76
CA LEU A 75 5.90 -4.47 12.78
C LEU A 75 4.93 -4.12 13.91
N ARG A 76 3.63 -4.04 13.60
CA ARG A 76 2.55 -3.67 14.52
C ARG A 76 1.36 -4.60 14.34
N PRO A 77 1.38 -5.82 14.91
CA PRO A 77 0.34 -6.83 14.72
C PRO A 77 -1.07 -6.40 15.17
N ALA A 78 -1.16 -5.42 16.07
CA ALA A 78 -2.43 -4.85 16.53
C ALA A 78 -3.07 -3.88 15.51
N THR A 79 -2.38 -3.52 14.42
CA THR A 79 -2.94 -2.68 13.37
C THR A 79 -4.03 -3.44 12.64
N ALA A 80 -5.22 -2.84 12.57
CA ALA A 80 -6.35 -3.39 11.84
C ALA A 80 -6.81 -2.37 10.79
N ALA A 81 -6.78 -2.76 9.52
CA ALA A 81 -7.41 -2.01 8.45
C ALA A 81 -8.73 -2.67 8.04
N ARG A 82 -9.67 -1.86 7.55
CA ARG A 82 -10.98 -2.35 7.10
C ARG A 82 -10.86 -2.95 5.71
N TRP A 83 -11.06 -4.26 5.62
CA TRP A 83 -11.22 -4.95 4.35
C TRP A 83 -12.67 -4.82 3.87
N HIS A 84 -12.85 -4.66 2.57
CA HIS A 84 -14.16 -4.53 1.95
C HIS A 84 -14.47 -5.76 1.12
N HIS A 85 -15.63 -6.36 1.39
CA HIS A 85 -16.14 -7.46 0.61
C HIS A 85 -16.72 -6.96 -0.71
N ILE A 86 -16.31 -7.57 -1.81
CA ILE A 86 -16.87 -7.38 -3.14
C ILE A 86 -17.58 -8.67 -3.52
N ASP A 87 -18.82 -8.56 -3.99
CA ASP A 87 -19.59 -9.68 -4.53
C ASP A 87 -19.88 -9.43 -6.02
N LEU A 88 -18.85 -9.65 -6.83
CA LEU A 88 -18.91 -9.53 -8.29
C LEU A 88 -18.29 -10.79 -8.93
N PRO A 89 -18.86 -11.30 -10.03
CA PRO A 89 -18.25 -12.40 -10.77
C PRO A 89 -16.77 -12.10 -11.10
N LEU A 90 -15.90 -13.10 -10.91
CA LEU A 90 -14.44 -13.02 -11.10
C LEU A 90 -13.66 -12.15 -10.09
N LEU A 91 -14.34 -11.36 -9.26
CA LEU A 91 -13.71 -10.47 -8.27
C LEU A 91 -14.24 -10.70 -6.85
N ALA A 92 -15.01 -11.76 -6.60
CA ALA A 92 -15.57 -12.03 -5.29
C ALA A 92 -14.49 -12.20 -4.22
N GLY A 93 -14.68 -11.57 -3.05
CA GLY A 93 -13.80 -11.69 -1.89
C GLY A 93 -13.46 -10.36 -1.22
N ASP A 94 -12.51 -10.39 -0.31
CA ASP A 94 -12.13 -9.24 0.51
C ASP A 94 -10.92 -8.49 -0.07
N TYR A 95 -11.05 -7.18 -0.23
CA TYR A 95 -10.01 -6.31 -0.79
C TYR A 95 -9.68 -5.15 0.14
N LEU A 96 -8.41 -4.75 0.14
CA LEU A 96 -7.91 -3.65 0.95
C LEU A 96 -7.79 -2.38 0.10
N PHE A 97 -8.82 -1.53 0.14
CA PHE A 97 -8.83 -0.29 -0.63
C PHE A 97 -7.85 0.75 -0.05
N PRO A 98 -7.34 1.71 -0.85
CA PRO A 98 -6.47 2.78 -0.36
C PRO A 98 -7.05 3.57 0.81
N GLN A 99 -8.37 3.76 0.82
CA GLN A 99 -9.09 4.42 1.91
C GLN A 99 -8.89 3.71 3.26
N ALA A 100 -8.78 2.38 3.28
CA ALA A 100 -8.59 1.63 4.52
C ALA A 100 -7.25 1.93 5.21
N LEU A 101 -6.20 2.24 4.44
CA LEU A 101 -4.94 2.72 5.00
C LEU A 101 -5.06 4.17 5.43
N ALA A 102 -5.71 5.03 4.63
CA ALA A 102 -5.93 6.44 4.94
C ALA A 102 -6.75 6.70 6.22
N GLU A 103 -7.58 5.73 6.63
CA GLU A 103 -8.42 5.76 7.84
C GLU A 103 -7.73 5.17 9.08
N LEU A 104 -6.48 4.71 8.99
CA LEU A 104 -5.77 4.15 10.13
C LEU A 104 -5.61 5.19 11.26
N PRO A 105 -5.87 4.81 12.52
CA PRO A 105 -5.69 5.72 13.66
C PRO A 105 -4.22 6.10 13.82
N GLY A 106 -3.96 7.37 14.15
CA GLY A 106 -2.60 7.87 14.32
C GLY A 106 -1.86 8.17 13.00
N LEU A 107 -2.59 8.39 11.91
CA LEU A 107 -2.04 9.06 10.72
C LEU A 107 -2.12 10.59 10.88
N GLU A 108 -1.02 11.25 10.54
CA GLU A 108 -0.93 12.70 10.38
C GLU A 108 -0.84 13.03 8.89
N TRP A 109 -1.80 13.80 8.37
CA TRP A 109 -1.76 14.28 6.99
C TRP A 109 -0.77 15.44 6.87
N LEU A 110 0.14 15.33 5.91
CA LEU A 110 1.15 16.34 5.65
C LEU A 110 0.56 17.43 4.72
N PRO A 111 0.95 18.70 4.92
CA PRO A 111 0.53 19.81 4.07
C PRO A 111 1.09 19.72 2.65
#